data_AF-A0A8H8RWV7-F1
#
_entry.id   AF-A0A8H8RWV7-F1
#
_cell.length_a   1.000
_cell.length_b   1.000
_cell.length_c   1.000
_cell.angle_alpha   90.00
_cell.angle_beta   90.00
_cell.angle_gamma   90.00
#
_symmetry.space_group_name_H-M   'P 1'
#
loop_
_entity.id
_entity.type
_entity.pdbx_description
1 polymer ?
#
loop_
_entity_poly.entity_id
_entity_poly.type
_entity_poly.pdbx_seq_one_letter_code
_entity_poly.pdbx_strand_id
1 'polypeptide(L)'
;MWGISYWVFPIISSFCWLGMLLGLLIHWNVIGKPHYPSMDANQSIAYISDVGAEGLKPLFIAGSCVTTVFLDLSFLSERWLRHNGRLARNTTTMEKVLSGLSMLFALIGTAGLILLSIFDTLRHPKLHDIFLLLFIVGYVVSAIFICWEYQRLGIHFREHRILRASFWLKLTFILVEVVLAIAFAVTNFKDSYNAAAVLEWAVAFIFTFYVFSFFIDLLPAVRTKKSSKRFGSSGAETQMQMEEHDGAASERTLGANSEPRTANGVKDPRQAPLSM
;
A
#
# COMPACT_ATOMS: atom_id res chain seq x y z
N MET A 1 11.80 -20.26 -16.17
CA MET A 1 10.37 -19.85 -16.06
C MET A 1 10.33 -18.36 -15.80
N TRP A 2 9.52 -17.63 -16.56
CA TRP A 2 9.59 -16.20 -16.85
C TRP A 2 9.84 -15.31 -15.62
N GLY A 3 10.87 -14.47 -15.70
CA GLY A 3 11.37 -13.61 -14.63
C GLY A 3 10.51 -12.37 -14.37
N ILE A 4 9.18 -12.48 -14.40
CA ILE A 4 8.30 -11.37 -14.05
C ILE A 4 8.50 -11.06 -12.57
N SER A 5 8.94 -9.84 -12.33
CA SER A 5 9.20 -9.34 -11.00
C SER A 5 7.87 -8.85 -10.44
N TYR A 6 7.14 -9.72 -9.74
CA TYR A 6 5.76 -9.46 -9.26
C TYR A 6 5.60 -8.11 -8.53
N TRP A 7 6.66 -7.60 -7.89
CA TRP A 7 6.69 -6.28 -7.26
C TRP A 7 6.48 -5.09 -8.20
N VAL A 8 6.64 -5.28 -9.52
CA VAL A 8 6.44 -4.22 -10.52
C VAL A 8 4.98 -3.83 -10.65
N PHE A 9 4.05 -4.75 -10.36
CA PHE A 9 2.62 -4.52 -10.55
C PHE A 9 2.06 -3.37 -9.70
N PRO A 10 2.26 -3.33 -8.36
CA PRO A 10 1.75 -2.22 -7.55
C PRO A 10 2.46 -0.89 -7.86
N ILE A 11 3.69 -0.94 -8.37
CA ILE A 11 4.41 0.26 -8.83
C ILE A 11 3.76 0.82 -10.10
N ILE A 12 3.55 -0.01 -11.13
CA ILE A 12 2.89 0.45 -12.36
C ILE A 12 1.50 1.01 -12.04
N SER A 13 0.74 0.31 -11.19
CA SER A 13 -0.58 0.75 -10.76
C SER A 13 -0.53 2.12 -10.07
N SER A 14 0.28 2.27 -9.02
CA SER A 14 0.35 3.53 -8.25
C SER A 14 0.91 4.71 -9.06
N PHE A 15 1.96 4.52 -9.87
CA PHE A 15 2.52 5.59 -10.68
C PHE A 15 1.59 5.98 -11.84
N CYS A 16 0.84 5.04 -12.41
CA CYS A 16 -0.17 5.35 -13.42
C CYS A 16 -1.31 6.17 -12.83
N TRP A 17 -1.82 5.76 -11.66
CA TRP A 17 -2.84 6.51 -10.93
C TRP A 17 -2.37 7.92 -10.57
N LEU A 18 -1.18 8.04 -9.96
CA LEU A 18 -0.59 9.32 -9.61
C LEU A 18 -0.37 10.21 -10.84
N GLY A 19 0.18 9.65 -11.91
CA GLY A 19 0.42 10.37 -13.16
C GLY A 19 -0.87 10.90 -13.78
N MET A 20 -1.93 10.09 -13.77
CA MET A 20 -3.27 10.51 -14.20
C MET A 20 -3.81 11.65 -13.33
N LEU A 21 -3.77 11.53 -12.00
CA LEU A 21 -4.24 12.57 -11.08
C LEU A 21 -3.45 13.87 -11.24
N LEU A 22 -2.13 13.80 -11.31
CA LEU A 22 -1.28 14.95 -11.57
C LEU A 22 -1.57 15.57 -12.94
N GLY A 23 -1.78 14.75 -13.97
CA GLY A 23 -2.16 15.22 -15.31
C GLY A 23 -3.46 16.02 -15.29
N LEU A 24 -4.50 15.50 -14.64
CA LEU A 24 -5.79 16.18 -14.47
C LEU A 24 -5.63 17.49 -13.67
N LEU A 25 -4.96 17.43 -12.52
CA LEU A 25 -4.79 18.58 -11.63
C LEU A 25 -3.96 19.68 -12.27
N ILE A 26 -2.82 19.34 -12.88
CA ILE A 26 -1.93 20.28 -13.56
C ILE A 26 -2.67 20.92 -14.73
N HIS A 27 -3.35 20.12 -15.56
CA HIS A 27 -4.11 20.64 -16.68
C HIS A 27 -5.14 21.67 -16.22
N TRP A 28 -5.99 21.34 -15.23
CA TRP A 28 -6.98 22.26 -14.69
C TRP A 28 -6.38 23.57 -14.15
N ASN A 29 -5.22 23.50 -13.48
CA ASN A 29 -4.51 24.69 -13.00
C ASN A 29 -3.92 25.54 -14.13
N VAL A 30 -3.32 24.92 -15.15
CA VAL A 30 -2.67 25.61 -16.27
C VAL A 30 -3.67 26.38 -17.13
N ILE A 31 -4.86 25.82 -17.37
CA ILE A 31 -5.91 26.47 -18.15
C ILE A 31 -6.71 27.52 -17.35
N GLY A 32 -6.30 27.85 -16.13
CA GLY A 32 -6.90 28.92 -15.33
C GLY A 32 -8.14 28.50 -14.52
N LYS A 33 -8.30 27.21 -14.20
CA LYS A 33 -9.39 26.67 -13.37
C LYS A 33 -10.80 27.02 -13.89
N PRO A 34 -11.14 26.65 -15.14
CA PRO A 34 -12.45 26.91 -15.69
C PRO A 34 -13.53 26.23 -14.87
N HIS A 35 -14.70 26.85 -14.88
CA HIS A 35 -15.92 26.26 -14.37
C HIS A 35 -16.52 25.34 -15.44
N TYR A 36 -16.54 24.05 -15.19
CA TYR A 36 -17.02 23.06 -16.16
C TYR A 36 -18.54 22.94 -16.15
N PRO A 37 -19.18 22.50 -17.25
CA PRO A 37 -20.62 22.26 -17.29
C PRO A 37 -21.13 21.19 -16.32
N SER A 38 -20.26 20.29 -15.86
CA SER A 38 -20.57 19.28 -14.85
C SER A 38 -20.51 19.83 -13.42
N MET A 39 -19.98 21.03 -13.21
CA MET A 39 -19.87 21.67 -11.90
C MET A 39 -21.18 22.35 -11.51
N ASP A 40 -21.50 22.32 -10.22
CA ASP A 40 -22.62 23.08 -9.66
C ASP A 40 -22.32 24.58 -9.64
N ALA A 41 -23.34 25.43 -9.75
CA ALA A 41 -23.17 26.88 -9.86
C ALA A 41 -22.37 27.53 -8.70
N ASN A 42 -22.40 26.92 -7.50
CA ASN A 42 -21.68 27.40 -6.32
C ASN A 42 -20.30 26.74 -6.12
N GLN A 43 -19.89 25.89 -7.06
CA GLN A 43 -18.63 25.16 -7.02
C GLN A 43 -17.51 25.97 -7.69
N SER A 44 -16.39 26.10 -7.00
CA SER A 44 -15.18 26.81 -7.46
C SER A 44 -13.97 25.88 -7.64
N ILE A 45 -14.00 24.71 -7.00
CA ILE A 45 -12.98 23.67 -7.11
C ILE A 45 -13.57 22.49 -7.86
N ALA A 46 -12.98 22.13 -9.00
CA ALA A 46 -13.42 21.01 -9.81
C ALA A 46 -13.14 19.68 -9.08
N TYR A 47 -14.13 18.77 -9.09
CA TYR A 47 -13.91 17.37 -8.76
C TYR A 47 -12.96 16.74 -9.79
N ILE A 48 -12.29 15.65 -9.43
CA ILE A 48 -11.49 14.85 -10.37
C ILE A 48 -12.37 14.43 -11.55
N SER A 49 -13.59 14.01 -11.25
CA SER A 49 -14.60 13.60 -12.22
C SER A 49 -15.02 14.72 -13.17
N ASP A 50 -15.06 15.98 -12.72
CA ASP A 50 -15.34 17.14 -13.59
C ASP A 50 -14.25 17.32 -14.64
N VAL A 51 -12.98 17.33 -14.20
CA VAL A 51 -11.84 17.44 -15.11
C VAL A 51 -11.78 16.23 -16.04
N GLY A 52 -12.09 15.04 -15.50
CA GLY A 52 -12.14 13.77 -16.22
C GLY A 52 -13.33 13.61 -17.17
N ALA A 53 -14.39 14.42 -17.06
CA ALA A 53 -15.54 14.38 -17.95
C ALA A 53 -15.30 15.18 -19.25
N GLU A 54 -14.33 16.09 -19.24
CA GLU A 54 -14.04 16.99 -20.36
C GLU A 54 -12.93 16.43 -21.28
N GLY A 55 -12.09 17.29 -21.86
CA GLY A 55 -11.07 16.92 -22.86
C GLY A 55 -10.07 15.84 -22.40
N LEU A 56 -9.98 15.55 -21.09
CA LEU A 56 -9.11 14.52 -20.53
C LEU A 56 -9.82 13.20 -20.19
N LYS A 57 -11.05 12.99 -20.66
CA LYS A 57 -11.76 11.70 -20.50
C LYS A 57 -10.96 10.48 -20.97
N PRO A 58 -10.26 10.50 -22.12
CA PRO A 58 -9.43 9.36 -22.52
C PRO A 58 -8.29 9.06 -21.53
N LEU A 59 -7.69 10.10 -20.93
CA LEU A 59 -6.66 9.94 -19.91
C LEU A 59 -7.24 9.31 -18.65
N PHE A 60 -8.42 9.76 -18.21
CA PHE A 60 -9.09 9.22 -17.03
C PHE A 60 -9.48 7.75 -17.21
N ILE A 61 -10.03 7.38 -18.36
CA ILE A 61 -10.37 5.97 -18.67
C ILE A 61 -9.11 5.10 -18.75
N ALA A 62 -8.10 5.52 -19.52
CA ALA A 62 -6.88 4.74 -19.69
C ALA A 62 -6.13 4.57 -18.36
N GLY A 63 -5.98 5.65 -17.59
CA GLY A 63 -5.34 5.63 -16.28
C GLY A 63 -6.08 4.75 -15.28
N SER A 64 -7.42 4.81 -15.25
CA SER A 64 -8.26 3.96 -14.41
C SER A 64 -8.09 2.48 -14.76
N CYS A 65 -8.17 2.12 -16.05
CA CYS A 65 -8.00 0.74 -16.52
C CYS A 65 -6.61 0.17 -16.18
N VAL A 66 -5.55 0.92 -16.46
CA VAL A 66 -4.18 0.46 -16.17
C VAL A 66 -3.98 0.33 -14.66
N THR A 67 -4.43 1.30 -13.87
CA THR A 67 -4.32 1.26 -12.40
C THR A 67 -4.98 0.02 -11.83
N THR A 68 -6.25 -0.23 -12.16
CA THR A 68 -7.03 -1.32 -11.55
C THR A 68 -6.58 -2.69 -12.01
N VAL A 69 -6.26 -2.87 -13.30
CA VAL A 69 -5.74 -4.14 -13.82
C VAL A 69 -4.43 -4.51 -13.14
N PHE A 70 -3.50 -3.57 -12.99
CA PHE A 70 -2.24 -3.84 -12.31
C PHE A 70 -2.40 -4.02 -10.79
N LEU A 71 -3.40 -3.37 -10.17
CA LEU A 71 -3.76 -3.62 -8.78
C LEU A 71 -4.30 -5.04 -8.59
N ASP A 72 -5.21 -5.50 -9.45
CA ASP A 72 -5.75 -6.86 -9.41
C ASP A 72 -4.65 -7.91 -9.68
N LEU A 73 -3.74 -7.63 -10.60
CA LEU A 73 -2.54 -8.47 -10.81
C LEU A 73 -1.65 -8.51 -9.57
N SER A 74 -1.58 -7.44 -8.78
CA SER A 74 -0.84 -7.42 -7.51
C SER A 74 -1.48 -8.38 -6.49
N PHE A 75 -2.81 -8.33 -6.35
CA PHE A 75 -3.55 -9.25 -5.49
C PHE A 75 -3.42 -10.71 -5.97
N LEU A 76 -3.53 -10.94 -7.27
CA LEU A 76 -3.41 -12.28 -7.85
C LEU A 76 -2.00 -12.85 -7.62
N SER A 77 -0.98 -12.01 -7.77
CA SER A 77 0.41 -12.36 -7.53
C SER A 77 0.65 -12.73 -6.08
N GLU A 78 0.12 -11.95 -5.14
CA GLU A 78 0.22 -12.24 -3.72
C GLU A 78 -0.42 -13.60 -3.39
N ARG A 79 -1.65 -13.83 -3.86
CA ARG A 79 -2.35 -15.11 -3.69
C ARG A 79 -1.59 -16.28 -4.30
N TRP A 80 -1.06 -16.13 -5.51
CA TRP A 80 -0.26 -17.15 -6.19
C TRP A 80 1.03 -17.47 -5.43
N LEU A 81 1.71 -16.45 -4.92
CA LEU A 81 2.94 -16.62 -4.15
C LEU A 81 2.69 -17.27 -2.78
N ARG A 82 1.56 -16.94 -2.12
CA ARG A 82 1.09 -17.62 -0.89
C ARG A 82 0.75 -19.08 -1.16
N HIS A 83 0.06 -19.37 -2.26
CA HIS A 83 -0.27 -20.75 -2.64
C HIS A 83 0.97 -21.62 -2.92
N ASN A 84 2.00 -21.04 -3.54
CA ASN A 84 3.26 -21.72 -3.85
C ASN A 84 4.25 -21.79 -2.67
N GLY A 85 3.89 -21.27 -1.49
CA GLY A 85 4.76 -21.27 -0.30
C GLY A 85 5.99 -20.36 -0.41
N ARG A 86 5.97 -19.37 -1.32
CA ARG A 86 6.99 -18.31 -1.43
C ARG A 86 6.70 -17.12 -0.50
N LEU A 87 5.45 -17.01 -0.06
CA LEU A 87 4.98 -16.15 1.04
C LEU A 87 4.34 -17.02 2.12
N ALA A 88 4.09 -16.44 3.31
CA ALA A 88 3.42 -17.13 4.41
C ALA A 88 2.10 -17.77 3.93
N ARG A 89 2.04 -19.09 4.00
CA ARG A 89 0.97 -19.89 3.39
C ARG A 89 -0.30 -19.82 4.23
N ASN A 90 -1.45 -19.70 3.57
CA ASN A 90 -2.74 -19.79 4.23
C ASN A 90 -2.91 -21.23 4.73
N THR A 91 -2.89 -21.40 6.05
CA THR A 91 -2.97 -22.70 6.73
C THR A 91 -4.41 -23.13 6.95
N THR A 92 -5.33 -22.17 7.04
CA THR A 92 -6.71 -22.41 7.46
C THR A 92 -7.73 -22.15 6.34
N THR A 93 -8.88 -22.83 6.39
CA THR A 93 -9.98 -22.65 5.43
C THR A 93 -10.54 -21.22 5.44
N MET A 94 -10.60 -20.59 6.61
CA MET A 94 -11.08 -19.21 6.74
C MET A 94 -10.16 -18.19 6.06
N GLU A 95 -8.83 -18.37 6.10
CA GLU A 95 -7.90 -17.51 5.36
C GLU A 95 -8.10 -17.64 3.84
N LYS A 96 -8.44 -18.85 3.35
CA LYS A 96 -8.74 -19.05 1.92
C LYS A 96 -10.05 -18.37 1.51
N VAL A 97 -11.07 -18.39 2.38
CA VAL A 97 -12.35 -17.70 2.15
C VAL A 97 -12.15 -16.18 2.16
N LEU A 98 -11.45 -15.64 3.17
CA LEU A 98 -11.13 -14.22 3.26
C LEU A 98 -10.35 -13.73 2.03
N SER A 99 -9.34 -14.49 1.59
CA SER A 99 -8.57 -14.20 0.36
C SER A 99 -9.43 -14.28 -0.91
N GLY A 100 -10.43 -15.17 -0.93
CA GLY A 100 -11.39 -15.26 -2.04
C GLY A 100 -12.34 -14.07 -2.08
N LEU A 101 -12.87 -13.67 -0.92
CA LEU A 101 -13.77 -12.53 -0.78
C LEU A 101 -13.04 -11.22 -1.07
N SER A 102 -11.83 -11.02 -0.56
CA SER A 102 -11.05 -9.81 -0.86
C SER A 102 -10.83 -9.62 -2.35
N MET A 103 -10.50 -10.71 -3.07
CA MET A 103 -10.36 -10.68 -4.53
C MET A 103 -11.67 -10.35 -5.24
N LEU A 104 -12.79 -10.95 -4.81
CA LEU A 104 -14.10 -10.69 -5.40
C LEU A 104 -14.49 -9.20 -5.27
N PHE A 105 -14.35 -8.64 -4.07
CA PHE A 105 -14.66 -7.24 -3.81
C PHE A 105 -13.68 -6.28 -4.51
N ALA A 106 -12.41 -6.68 -4.68
CA ALA A 106 -11.46 -5.93 -5.50
C ALA A 106 -11.92 -5.85 -6.97
N LEU A 107 -12.35 -6.96 -7.57
CA LEU A 107 -12.87 -6.99 -8.94
C LEU A 107 -14.14 -6.14 -9.08
N ILE A 108 -15.01 -6.13 -8.07
CA ILE A 108 -16.18 -5.25 -8.03
C ILE A 108 -15.73 -3.77 -7.98
N GLY A 109 -14.73 -3.44 -7.16
CA GLY A 109 -14.13 -2.10 -7.10
C GLY A 109 -13.49 -1.68 -8.43
N THR A 110 -12.76 -2.59 -9.08
CA THR A 110 -12.18 -2.41 -10.42
C THR A 110 -13.27 -2.11 -11.45
N ALA A 111 -14.34 -2.90 -11.47
CA ALA A 111 -15.47 -2.66 -12.35
C ALA A 111 -16.11 -1.29 -12.08
N GLY A 112 -16.29 -0.92 -10.81
CA GLY A 112 -16.78 0.41 -10.40
C GLY A 112 -15.92 1.54 -10.96
N LEU A 113 -14.59 1.47 -10.80
CA LEU A 113 -13.67 2.53 -11.24
C LEU A 113 -13.60 2.65 -12.78
N ILE A 114 -13.61 1.52 -13.49
CA ILE A 114 -13.64 1.56 -14.96
C ILE A 114 -14.97 2.13 -15.45
N LEU A 115 -16.09 1.67 -14.89
CA LEU A 115 -17.41 2.13 -15.32
C LEU A 115 -17.64 3.62 -14.99
N LEU A 116 -17.24 4.11 -13.81
CA LEU A 116 -17.35 5.55 -13.48
C LEU A 116 -16.50 6.43 -14.39
N SER A 117 -15.38 5.91 -14.93
CA SER A 117 -14.55 6.66 -15.88
C SER A 117 -15.20 6.79 -17.27
N ILE A 118 -16.06 5.82 -17.63
CA ILE A 118 -16.80 5.80 -18.90
C ILE A 118 -18.11 6.61 -18.78
N PHE A 119 -18.87 6.36 -17.72
CA PHE A 119 -20.10 7.07 -17.37
C PHE A 119 -19.75 8.30 -16.55
N ASP A 120 -19.43 9.39 -17.26
CA ASP A 120 -18.98 10.64 -16.68
C ASP A 120 -20.11 11.45 -15.99
N THR A 121 -19.70 12.46 -15.22
CA THR A 121 -20.61 13.35 -14.47
C THR A 121 -21.46 14.24 -15.38
N LEU A 122 -21.01 14.51 -16.61
CA LEU A 122 -21.70 15.42 -17.53
C LEU A 122 -22.88 14.75 -18.24
N ARG A 123 -22.73 13.51 -18.71
CA ARG A 123 -23.75 12.81 -19.51
C ARG A 123 -24.53 11.80 -18.68
N HIS A 124 -23.92 11.24 -17.64
CA HIS A 124 -24.51 10.17 -16.84
C HIS A 124 -24.28 10.32 -15.32
N PRO A 125 -24.63 11.46 -14.70
CA PRO A 125 -24.29 11.76 -13.30
C PRO A 125 -24.79 10.70 -12.31
N LYS A 126 -26.04 10.22 -12.47
CA LYS A 126 -26.58 9.16 -11.59
C LYS A 126 -25.81 7.84 -11.68
N LEU A 127 -25.37 7.47 -12.89
CA LEU A 127 -24.58 6.24 -13.08
C LEU A 127 -23.17 6.43 -12.51
N HIS A 128 -22.58 7.60 -12.72
CA HIS A 128 -21.29 7.97 -12.16
C HIS A 128 -21.28 7.80 -10.64
N ASP A 129 -22.27 8.36 -9.93
CA ASP A 129 -22.37 8.28 -8.47
C ASP A 129 -22.54 6.84 -7.96
N ILE A 130 -23.35 6.03 -8.66
CA ILE A 130 -23.53 4.60 -8.32
C ILE A 130 -22.21 3.84 -8.48
N PHE A 131 -21.47 4.08 -9.57
CA PHE A 131 -20.19 3.40 -9.81
C PHE A 131 -19.07 3.93 -8.91
N LEU A 132 -19.12 5.20 -8.50
CA LEU A 132 -18.25 5.77 -7.46
C LEU A 132 -18.47 5.08 -6.12
N LEU A 133 -19.74 4.89 -5.71
CA LEU A 133 -20.07 4.12 -4.50
C LEU A 133 -19.58 2.67 -4.62
N LEU A 134 -19.80 2.03 -5.77
CA LEU A 134 -19.37 0.66 -6.03
C LEU A 134 -17.84 0.51 -5.93
N PHE A 135 -17.10 1.47 -6.48
CA PHE A 135 -15.64 1.58 -6.38
C PHE A 135 -15.18 1.68 -4.92
N ILE A 136 -15.70 2.66 -4.18
CA ILE A 136 -15.29 2.91 -2.78
C ILE A 136 -15.62 1.69 -1.91
N VAL A 137 -16.86 1.21 -1.94
CA VAL A 137 -17.30 0.08 -1.11
C VAL A 137 -16.55 -1.20 -1.50
N GLY A 138 -16.35 -1.44 -2.80
CA GLY A 138 -15.62 -2.60 -3.31
C GLY A 138 -14.19 -2.66 -2.75
N TYR A 139 -13.41 -1.60 -2.90
CA TYR A 139 -12.03 -1.59 -2.39
C TYR A 139 -11.95 -1.55 -0.87
N VAL A 140 -12.83 -0.81 -0.17
CA VAL A 140 -12.82 -0.79 1.30
C VAL A 140 -13.14 -2.17 1.88
N VAL A 141 -14.18 -2.85 1.38
CA VAL A 141 -14.53 -4.20 1.85
C VAL A 141 -13.43 -5.20 1.50
N SER A 142 -12.83 -5.09 0.31
CA SER A 142 -11.66 -5.88 -0.07
C SER A 142 -10.51 -5.69 0.93
N ALA A 143 -10.20 -4.44 1.26
CA ALA A 143 -9.12 -4.08 2.16
C ALA A 143 -9.36 -4.56 3.60
N ILE A 144 -10.60 -4.51 4.09
CA ILE A 144 -10.99 -5.10 5.38
C ILE A 144 -10.69 -6.60 5.40
N PHE A 145 -11.07 -7.34 4.35
CA PHE A 145 -10.79 -8.77 4.28
C PHE A 145 -9.29 -9.07 4.19
N ILE A 146 -8.53 -8.26 3.46
CA ILE A 146 -7.05 -8.34 3.42
C ILE A 146 -6.51 -8.15 4.84
N CYS A 147 -6.86 -7.06 5.52
CA CYS A 147 -6.38 -6.81 6.88
C CYS A 147 -6.76 -7.93 7.85
N TRP A 148 -7.96 -8.49 7.74
CA TRP A 148 -8.39 -9.61 8.58
C TRP A 148 -7.57 -10.87 8.30
N GLU A 149 -7.33 -11.20 7.03
CA GLU A 149 -6.44 -12.30 6.62
C GLU A 149 -5.04 -12.10 7.23
N TYR A 150 -4.47 -10.90 7.09
CA TYR A 150 -3.15 -10.56 7.62
C TYR A 150 -3.06 -10.59 9.14
N GLN A 151 -4.07 -10.11 9.86
CA GLN A 151 -4.11 -10.17 11.32
C GLN A 151 -4.05 -11.62 11.79
N ARG A 152 -4.79 -12.51 11.12
CA ARG A 152 -4.83 -13.94 11.47
C ARG A 152 -3.51 -14.64 11.16
N LEU A 153 -2.91 -14.32 10.02
CA LEU A 153 -1.60 -14.84 9.64
C LEU A 153 -0.47 -14.33 10.55
N GLY A 154 -0.57 -13.08 10.99
CA GLY A 154 0.38 -12.44 11.91
C GLY A 154 0.42 -13.05 13.30
N ILE A 155 -0.66 -13.72 13.74
CA ILE A 155 -0.68 -14.50 14.99
C ILE A 155 0.22 -15.74 14.88
N HIS A 156 0.28 -16.38 13.71
CA HIS A 156 1.10 -17.58 13.48
C HIS A 156 2.57 -17.26 13.17
N PHE A 157 2.85 -16.17 12.46
CA PHE A 157 4.22 -15.80 12.04
C PHE A 157 4.73 -14.55 12.77
N ARG A 158 4.73 -14.62 14.11
CA ARG A 158 5.10 -13.52 15.03
C ARG A 158 6.56 -13.05 14.91
N GLU A 159 7.41 -13.71 14.13
CA GLU A 159 8.83 -13.35 14.04
C GLU A 159 9.16 -12.33 12.93
N HIS A 160 8.28 -12.12 11.93
CA HIS A 160 8.63 -11.25 10.80
C HIS A 160 8.16 -9.80 10.96
N ARG A 161 9.08 -8.89 11.30
CA ARG A 161 8.85 -7.43 11.46
C ARG A 161 8.31 -6.76 10.19
N ILE A 162 8.75 -7.21 9.01
CA ILE A 162 8.34 -6.65 7.70
C ILE A 162 6.85 -6.89 7.43
N LEU A 163 6.32 -8.07 7.78
CA LEU A 163 4.89 -8.38 7.59
C LEU A 163 4.01 -7.50 8.50
N ARG A 164 4.45 -7.27 9.75
CA ARG A 164 3.73 -6.36 10.67
C ARG A 164 3.76 -4.91 10.20
N ALA A 165 4.90 -4.43 9.73
CA ALA A 165 5.03 -3.07 9.22
C ALA A 165 4.10 -2.83 8.02
N SER A 166 4.07 -3.78 7.07
CA SER A 166 3.17 -3.73 5.92
C SER A 166 1.69 -3.73 6.31
N PHE A 167 1.32 -4.57 7.30
CA PHE A 167 -0.04 -4.60 7.84
C PHE A 167 -0.46 -3.26 8.47
N TRP A 168 0.34 -2.72 9.39
CA TRP A 168 0.02 -1.46 10.07
C TRP A 168 -0.01 -0.28 9.11
N LEU A 169 0.86 -0.26 8.10
CA LEU A 169 0.84 0.73 7.05
C LEU A 169 -0.48 0.70 6.27
N LYS A 170 -0.91 -0.49 5.82
CA LYS A 170 -2.19 -0.66 5.10
C LYS A 170 -3.39 -0.30 5.95
N LEU A 171 -3.41 -0.78 7.19
CA LEU A 171 -4.49 -0.48 8.12
C LEU A 171 -4.61 1.03 8.35
N THR A 172 -3.49 1.73 8.49
CA THR A 172 -3.47 3.20 8.63
C THR A 172 -4.08 3.87 7.41
N PHE A 173 -3.68 3.48 6.20
CA PHE A 173 -4.26 4.04 4.97
C PHE A 173 -5.75 3.78 4.88
N ILE A 174 -6.21 2.54 5.11
CA ILE A 174 -7.64 2.20 5.04
C ILE A 174 -8.46 3.01 6.03
N LEU A 175 -7.99 3.15 7.28
CA LEU A 175 -8.70 3.93 8.29
C LEU A 175 -8.79 5.41 7.90
N VAL A 176 -7.69 5.98 7.40
CA VAL A 176 -7.67 7.37 6.91
C VAL A 176 -8.60 7.54 5.71
N GLU A 177 -8.57 6.63 4.74
CA GLU A 177 -9.42 6.66 3.54
C GLU A 177 -10.90 6.53 3.90
N VAL A 178 -11.27 5.63 4.81
CA VAL A 178 -12.67 5.49 5.26
C VAL A 178 -13.16 6.77 5.94
N VAL A 179 -12.35 7.38 6.80
CA VAL A 179 -12.71 8.65 7.46
C VAL A 179 -12.89 9.76 6.43
N LEU A 180 -11.97 9.89 5.47
CA LEU A 180 -12.05 10.90 4.43
C LEU A 180 -13.19 10.64 3.45
N ALA A 181 -13.50 9.38 3.12
CA ALA A 181 -14.62 8.99 2.27
C ALA A 181 -15.98 9.30 2.94
N ILE A 182 -16.09 9.07 4.25
CA ILE A 182 -17.28 9.48 5.02
C ILE A 182 -17.40 11.00 5.02
N ALA A 183 -16.30 11.73 5.27
CA ALA A 183 -16.30 13.18 5.22
C ALA A 183 -16.73 13.70 3.84
N PHE A 184 -16.18 13.12 2.77
CA PHE A 184 -16.53 13.41 1.37
C PHE A 184 -18.03 13.23 1.14
N ALA A 185 -18.58 12.06 1.48
CA ALA A 185 -20.00 11.77 1.33
C ALA A 185 -20.87 12.78 2.09
N VAL A 186 -20.54 13.07 3.36
CA VAL A 186 -21.28 14.03 4.19
C VAL A 186 -21.24 15.44 3.60
N THR A 187 -20.07 15.90 3.13
CA THR A 187 -19.95 17.22 2.49
C THR A 187 -20.72 17.29 1.18
N ASN A 188 -20.79 16.19 0.42
CA ASN A 188 -21.53 16.13 -0.83
C ASN A 188 -23.05 16.18 -0.58
N PHE A 189 -23.55 15.47 0.43
CA PHE A 189 -24.97 15.52 0.83
C PHE A 189 -25.40 16.85 1.45
N LYS A 190 -24.46 17.68 1.90
CA LYS A 190 -24.69 19.02 2.45
C LYS A 190 -24.46 20.14 1.44
N ASP A 191 -24.29 19.80 0.16
CA ASP A 191 -24.02 20.74 -0.93
C ASP A 191 -22.77 21.62 -0.69
N SER A 192 -21.82 21.10 0.10
CA SER A 192 -20.53 21.75 0.36
C SER A 192 -19.51 21.32 -0.68
N TYR A 193 -19.79 21.62 -1.95
CA TYR A 193 -19.09 21.04 -3.10
C TYR A 193 -17.60 21.34 -3.13
N ASN A 194 -17.18 22.53 -2.71
CA ASN A 194 -15.74 22.86 -2.64
C ASN A 194 -14.98 21.99 -1.63
N ALA A 195 -15.58 21.74 -0.46
CA ALA A 195 -14.98 20.89 0.55
C ALA A 195 -14.96 19.44 0.09
N ALA A 196 -16.06 18.97 -0.51
CA ALA A 196 -16.15 17.65 -1.10
C ALA A 196 -15.12 17.43 -2.22
N ALA A 197 -14.92 18.40 -3.12
CA ALA A 197 -13.91 18.32 -4.18
C ALA A 197 -12.49 18.20 -3.59
N VAL A 198 -12.15 18.99 -2.57
CA VAL A 198 -10.85 18.87 -1.88
C VAL A 198 -10.68 17.48 -1.24
N LEU A 199 -11.74 16.96 -0.62
CA LEU A 199 -11.72 15.63 -0.02
C LEU A 199 -11.57 14.53 -1.06
N GLU A 200 -12.22 14.63 -2.21
CA GLU A 200 -12.06 13.69 -3.32
C GLU A 200 -10.61 13.63 -3.81
N TRP A 201 -9.99 14.79 -4.07
CA TRP A 201 -8.57 14.88 -4.42
C TRP A 201 -7.68 14.27 -3.33
N ALA A 202 -7.94 14.58 -2.06
CA ALA A 202 -7.18 14.03 -0.94
C ALA A 202 -7.27 12.50 -0.86
N VAL A 203 -8.49 11.94 -0.95
CA VAL A 203 -8.73 10.49 -0.96
C VAL A 203 -7.98 9.85 -2.14
N ALA A 204 -8.09 10.41 -3.34
CA ALA A 204 -7.45 9.85 -4.52
C ALA A 204 -5.91 9.88 -4.43
N PHE A 205 -5.31 10.94 -3.88
CA PHE A 205 -3.86 10.98 -3.65
C PHE A 205 -3.43 9.98 -2.57
N ILE A 206 -4.20 9.84 -1.48
CA ILE A 206 -3.90 8.87 -0.42
C ILE A 206 -4.01 7.43 -0.95
N PHE A 207 -4.98 7.15 -1.81
CA PHE A 207 -5.14 5.86 -2.49
C PHE A 207 -3.90 5.45 -3.27
N THR A 208 -3.14 6.42 -3.83
CA THR A 208 -1.83 6.15 -4.46
C THR A 208 -0.89 5.44 -3.50
N PHE A 209 -0.77 5.92 -2.27
CA PHE A 209 0.14 5.38 -1.27
C PHE A 209 -0.36 4.05 -0.72
N TYR A 210 -1.68 3.89 -0.60
CA TYR A 210 -2.29 2.60 -0.29
C TYR A 210 -1.93 1.54 -1.35
N VAL A 211 -2.14 1.82 -2.64
CA VAL A 211 -1.76 0.93 -3.75
C VAL A 211 -0.25 0.66 -3.75
N PHE A 212 0.57 1.69 -3.57
CA PHE A 212 2.03 1.54 -3.52
C PHE A 212 2.46 0.63 -2.37
N SER A 213 1.75 0.63 -1.23
CA SER A 213 2.08 -0.19 -0.06
C SER A 213 2.11 -1.70 -0.34
N PHE A 214 1.43 -2.19 -1.39
CA PHE A 214 1.47 -3.61 -1.81
C PHE A 214 2.85 -4.01 -2.36
N PHE A 215 3.67 -3.06 -2.78
CA PHE A 215 5.07 -3.32 -3.15
C PHE A 215 5.83 -4.01 -2.01
N ILE A 216 5.57 -3.59 -0.75
CA ILE A 216 6.26 -4.12 0.44
C ILE A 216 5.95 -5.62 0.64
N ASP A 217 4.74 -6.07 0.29
CA ASP A 217 4.34 -7.48 0.42
C ASP A 217 4.97 -8.39 -0.62
N LEU A 218 5.24 -7.85 -1.82
CA LEU A 218 5.81 -8.61 -2.94
C LEU A 218 7.35 -8.59 -2.94
N LEU A 219 7.98 -7.71 -2.16
CA LEU A 219 9.44 -7.60 -2.06
C LEU A 219 10.13 -8.87 -1.51
N PRO A 220 9.64 -9.53 -0.45
CA PRO A 220 10.25 -10.78 0.06
C PRO A 220 10.29 -11.91 -0.98
N ALA A 221 9.34 -11.94 -1.92
CA ALA A 221 9.29 -12.97 -2.96
C ALA A 221 10.48 -12.90 -3.94
N VAL A 222 11.17 -11.76 -4.06
CA VAL A 222 12.40 -11.63 -4.84
C VAL A 222 13.57 -12.27 -4.14
N ARG A 223 13.64 -12.14 -2.80
CA ARG A 223 14.74 -12.66 -1.98
C ARG A 223 14.75 -14.19 -1.92
N THR A 224 13.59 -14.83 -2.01
CA THR A 224 13.47 -16.31 -2.07
C THR A 224 13.86 -16.92 -3.43
N LYS A 225 14.24 -16.10 -4.42
CA LYS A 225 14.62 -16.56 -5.79
C LYS A 225 16.05 -17.14 -5.85
N LYS A 226 16.93 -16.82 -4.90
CA LYS A 226 18.28 -17.38 -4.78
C LYS A 226 18.30 -18.41 -3.63
N SER A 227 18.36 -19.69 -3.98
CA SER A 227 18.65 -20.84 -3.11
C SER A 227 17.58 -21.25 -2.08
N SER A 228 17.04 -22.47 -2.24
CA SER A 228 16.52 -23.42 -1.22
C SER A 228 15.65 -22.98 -0.02
N LYS A 229 15.27 -21.70 0.15
CA LYS A 229 14.53 -21.20 1.31
C LYS A 229 13.04 -21.03 0.98
N ARG A 230 12.29 -22.14 0.98
CA ARG A 230 10.82 -22.11 1.08
C ARG A 230 10.43 -21.63 2.49
N PHE A 231 9.41 -20.78 2.58
CA PHE A 231 8.80 -20.41 3.87
C PHE A 231 8.28 -21.72 4.51
N GLY A 232 8.83 -22.11 5.67
CA GLY A 232 8.50 -23.37 6.35
C GLY A 232 9.45 -24.56 6.12
N SER A 233 10.62 -24.38 5.49
CA SER A 233 11.73 -25.33 5.63
C SER A 233 12.51 -24.98 6.91
N SER A 234 12.60 -25.93 7.84
CA SER A 234 13.30 -25.79 9.15
C SER A 234 14.71 -25.17 9.08
N GLY A 235 15.36 -25.21 7.91
CA GLY A 235 16.66 -24.56 7.67
C GLY A 235 16.63 -23.04 7.41
N ALA A 236 15.49 -22.43 7.08
CA ALA A 236 15.41 -20.99 6.79
C ALA A 236 15.26 -20.13 8.06
N GLU A 237 14.62 -20.67 9.09
CA GLU A 237 14.45 -20.03 10.41
C GLU A 237 15.80 -19.93 11.15
N THR A 238 16.56 -21.03 11.14
CA THR A 238 17.88 -21.11 11.78
C THR A 238 18.89 -20.11 11.20
N GLN A 239 18.85 -19.87 9.89
CA GLN A 239 19.86 -19.03 9.22
C GLN A 239 19.52 -17.53 9.21
N MET A 240 18.23 -17.15 9.19
CA MET A 240 17.84 -15.74 9.35
C MET A 240 17.96 -15.27 10.80
N GLN A 241 17.71 -16.14 11.79
CA GLN A 241 18.07 -15.86 13.18
C GLN A 241 19.58 -15.69 13.34
N MET A 242 20.40 -16.43 12.58
CA MET A 242 21.86 -16.26 12.56
C MET A 242 22.28 -14.91 11.95
N GLU A 243 21.69 -14.49 10.83
CA GLU A 243 21.99 -13.19 10.19
C GLU A 243 21.52 -11.98 11.04
N GLU A 244 20.38 -12.09 11.74
CA GLU A 244 19.89 -11.05 12.65
C GLU A 244 20.69 -11.00 13.97
N HIS A 245 21.14 -12.15 14.47
CA HIS A 245 22.03 -12.22 15.63
C HIS A 245 23.45 -11.71 15.32
N ASP A 246 24.00 -12.01 14.13
CA ASP A 246 25.30 -11.50 13.69
C ASP A 246 25.28 -10.00 13.41
N GLY A 247 24.18 -9.45 12.86
CA GLY A 247 23.98 -8.02 12.70
C GLY A 247 23.94 -7.28 14.05
N ALA A 248 23.20 -7.82 15.03
CA ALA A 248 23.12 -7.27 16.38
C ALA A 248 24.43 -7.42 17.19
N ALA A 249 25.21 -8.47 16.94
CA ALA A 249 26.54 -8.65 17.53
C ALA A 249 27.56 -7.67 16.92
N SER A 250 27.50 -7.43 15.61
CA SER A 250 28.36 -6.46 14.91
C SER A 250 28.11 -5.02 15.39
N GLU A 251 26.84 -4.63 15.59
CA GLU A 251 26.50 -3.31 16.18
C GLU A 251 26.97 -3.16 17.64
N ARG A 252 26.88 -4.20 18.46
CA ARG A 252 27.45 -4.16 19.83
C ARG A 252 28.96 -4.06 19.84
N THR A 253 29.64 -4.68 18.87
CA THR A 253 31.11 -4.65 18.79
C THR A 253 31.64 -3.30 18.29
N LEU A 254 30.88 -2.63 17.40
CA LEU A 254 31.18 -1.25 16.99
C LEU A 254 30.87 -0.22 18.09
N GLY A 255 29.84 -0.46 18.91
CA GLY A 255 29.51 0.40 20.06
C GLY A 255 30.45 0.26 21.26
N ALA A 256 31.14 -0.87 21.41
CA ALA A 256 32.07 -1.11 22.51
C ALA A 256 33.49 -0.56 22.28
N ASN A 257 33.84 -0.22 21.03
CA ASN A 257 35.17 0.32 20.67
C ASN A 257 35.26 1.86 20.71
N SER A 258 34.21 2.56 21.15
CA SER A 258 34.18 4.03 21.26
C SER A 258 34.47 4.57 22.67
N GLU A 259 34.79 3.72 23.65
CA GLU A 259 35.28 4.19 24.95
C GLU A 259 36.76 4.57 24.89
N PRO A 260 37.15 5.80 25.29
CA PRO A 260 38.54 6.20 25.32
C PRO A 260 39.27 5.46 26.45
N ARG A 261 40.15 4.52 26.07
CA ARG A 261 41.09 3.85 27.00
C ARG A 261 41.98 4.89 27.68
N THR A 262 41.75 5.14 28.96
CA THR A 262 42.72 5.80 29.84
C THR A 262 43.83 4.82 30.17
N ALA A 263 44.97 4.98 29.50
CA ALA A 263 46.21 4.30 29.83
C ALA A 263 46.79 4.89 31.12
N ASN A 264 47.02 4.06 32.14
CA ASN A 264 48.01 4.35 33.18
C ASN A 264 48.54 3.03 33.74
N GLY A 265 49.64 2.56 33.14
CA GLY A 265 50.55 1.61 33.75
C GLY A 265 51.82 2.35 34.18
N VAL A 266 52.04 2.46 35.48
CA VAL A 266 53.36 2.75 36.06
C VAL A 266 53.54 1.77 37.22
N LYS A 267 54.51 0.85 37.08
CA LYS A 267 55.01 0.00 38.16
C LYS A 267 56.18 0.72 38.83
N ASP A 268 56.05 0.97 40.13
CA ASP A 268 57.12 1.49 40.98
C ASP A 268 58.04 0.34 41.44
N PRO A 269 59.38 0.40 41.22
CA PRO A 269 60.31 -0.59 41.71
C PRO A 269 61.05 -0.05 42.93
N ARG A 270 60.49 -0.21 44.14
CA ARG A 270 61.23 -0.08 45.41
C ARG A 270 60.36 -0.54 46.60
N GLN A 271 60.63 -1.74 47.14
CA GLN A 271 60.84 -2.03 48.58
C GLN A 271 60.67 -3.53 48.90
N ALA A 272 61.50 -3.98 49.84
CA ALA A 272 61.95 -5.36 50.10
C ALA A 272 60.94 -6.26 50.85
N PRO A 273 61.16 -7.59 50.89
CA PRO A 273 60.33 -8.50 51.67
C PRO A 273 60.88 -8.62 53.10
N LEU A 274 60.03 -8.51 54.12
CA LEU A 274 60.30 -9.10 55.44
C LEU A 274 58.99 -9.61 56.07
N SER A 275 59.16 -10.73 56.74
CA SER A 275 58.20 -11.70 57.29
C SER A 275 57.39 -11.23 58.51
N MET A 276 56.29 -11.99 58.73
CA MET A 276 55.34 -12.06 59.86
C MET A 276 54.22 -11.02 59.88
#